data_AF-X1AER0-F1
#
_entry.id   AF-X1AER0-F1
#
_cell.length_a   1.000
_cell.length_b   1.000
_cell.length_c   1.000
_cell.angle_alpha   90.00
_cell.angle_beta   90.00
_cell.angle_gamma   90.00
#
_symmetry.space_group_name_H-M   'P 1'
#
loop_
_entity.id
_entity.type
_entity.pdbx_description
1 polymer ?
#
loop_
_entity_poly.entity_id
_entity_poly.type
_entity_poly.pdbx_seq_one_letter_code
_entity_poly.pdbx_strand_id
1 'polypeptide(L)'
;MPVERILNELKKYNKVGSRFTAWKHITAKSGIYEEFPEWTEDKLVRILKEKGISKLYSHQASALESIKNKKNVVVVTPTASGKTLCYNLPVLDSILKDENSRALYLFPTKALSQDQLTELYQLISALDEGIKTYTYDGDTPSSARQAIR
;
A
#
# COMPACT_ATOMS: atom_id res chain seq x y z
N MET A 1 19.22 -21.50 11.33
CA MET A 1 20.49 -21.28 10.61
C MET A 1 20.41 -19.91 9.93
N PRO A 2 21.35 -18.98 10.17
CA PRO A 2 21.29 -17.63 9.58
C PRO A 2 21.34 -17.67 8.05
N VAL A 3 20.63 -16.75 7.40
CA VAL A 3 20.60 -16.66 5.93
C VAL A 3 22.01 -16.43 5.37
N GLU A 4 22.87 -15.64 6.04
CA GLU A 4 24.24 -15.43 5.55
C GLU A 4 25.06 -16.73 5.52
N ARG A 5 24.83 -17.64 6.47
CA ARG A 5 25.52 -18.93 6.51
C ARG A 5 25.14 -19.79 5.30
N ILE A 6 23.85 -19.83 4.95
CA ILE A 6 23.35 -20.54 3.77
C ILE A 6 23.97 -19.98 2.49
N LEU A 7 23.98 -18.65 2.35
CA LEU A 7 24.57 -17.99 1.16
C LEU A 7 26.07 -18.31 1.03
N ASN A 8 26.79 -18.35 2.14
CA ASN A 8 28.21 -18.69 2.15
C ASN A 8 28.47 -20.18 1.81
N GLU A 9 27.64 -21.08 2.32
CA GLU A 9 27.73 -22.51 1.99
C GLU A 9 27.41 -22.77 0.51
N LEU A 10 26.37 -22.13 -0.04
CA LEU A 10 26.00 -22.23 -1.46
C LEU A 10 27.12 -21.77 -2.41
N LYS A 11 27.87 -20.71 -2.05
CA LYS A 11 29.01 -20.24 -2.83
C LYS A 11 30.18 -21.23 -2.83
N LYS A 12 30.43 -21.89 -1.69
CA LYS A 12 31.57 -22.80 -1.50
C LYS A 12 31.30 -24.21 -2.00
N TYR A 13 30.03 -24.60 -2.14
CA TYR A 13 29.66 -25.96 -2.51
C TYR A 13 29.90 -26.23 -3.99
N ASN A 14 31.04 -26.84 -4.33
CA ASN A 14 31.52 -27.07 -5.71
C ASN A 14 30.51 -27.69 -6.69
N LYS A 15 29.55 -28.50 -6.21
CA LYS A 15 28.50 -29.09 -7.07
C LYS A 15 27.43 -28.09 -7.54
N VAL A 16 27.25 -26.98 -6.81
CA VAL A 16 26.22 -25.96 -7.06
C VAL A 16 26.86 -24.61 -7.43
N GLY A 17 27.91 -24.20 -6.70
CA GLY A 17 28.63 -22.95 -6.93
C GLY A 17 29.20 -22.83 -8.35
N SER A 18 29.71 -23.94 -8.92
CA SER A 18 30.24 -23.98 -10.29
C SER A 18 29.18 -23.82 -11.39
N ARG A 19 27.89 -23.91 -11.06
CA ARG A 19 26.77 -23.72 -11.99
C ARG A 19 26.21 -22.30 -11.99
N PHE A 20 26.60 -21.45 -11.04
CA PHE A 20 26.20 -20.05 -11.05
C PHE A 20 27.00 -19.28 -12.10
N THR A 21 26.31 -18.70 -13.08
CA THR A 21 26.92 -17.88 -14.14
C THR A 21 27.06 -16.41 -13.75
N ALA A 22 26.31 -15.96 -12.74
CA ALA A 22 26.38 -14.60 -12.21
C ALA A 22 25.95 -14.56 -10.74
N TRP A 23 26.59 -13.68 -9.97
CA TRP A 23 26.18 -13.33 -8.61
C TRP A 23 26.12 -11.81 -8.49
N LYS A 24 24.91 -11.26 -8.33
CA LYS A 24 24.71 -9.82 -8.17
C LYS A 24 24.30 -9.50 -6.74
N HIS A 25 25.13 -8.74 -6.04
CA HIS A 25 24.77 -8.16 -4.75
C HIS A 25 24.13 -6.79 -4.97
N ILE A 26 22.88 -6.63 -4.54
CA ILE A 26 22.19 -5.34 -4.52
C ILE A 26 22.31 -4.80 -3.10
N THR A 27 22.95 -3.66 -2.93
CA THR A 27 23.16 -3.05 -1.62
C THR A 27 21.84 -2.58 -1.01
N ALA A 28 21.71 -2.73 0.31
CA ALA A 28 20.59 -2.19 1.05
C ALA A 28 20.50 -0.66 0.87
N LYS A 29 19.27 -0.14 0.87
CA LYS A 29 18.99 1.30 0.82
C LYS A 29 18.06 1.66 1.97
N SER A 30 18.45 2.66 2.75
CA SER A 30 17.59 3.22 3.80
C SER A 30 16.42 3.99 3.18
N GLY A 31 15.30 4.02 3.90
CA GLY A 31 14.16 4.85 3.52
C GLY A 31 14.50 6.34 3.61
N ILE A 32 14.00 7.10 2.65
CA ILE A 32 13.95 8.57 2.72
C ILE A 32 12.53 8.93 3.12
N TYR A 33 12.39 9.70 4.20
CA TYR A 33 11.11 9.98 4.83
C TYR A 33 10.78 11.47 4.83
N GLU A 34 9.49 11.77 4.77
CA GLU A 34 8.90 13.10 4.81
C GLU A 34 7.75 13.14 5.83
N GLU A 35 7.43 14.33 6.33
CA GLU A 35 6.30 14.52 7.23
C GLU A 35 4.97 14.31 6.50
N PHE A 36 3.91 14.05 7.28
CA PHE A 36 2.57 14.06 6.72
C PHE A 36 2.22 15.47 6.22
N PRO A 37 1.53 15.60 5.08
CA PRO A 37 1.10 16.91 4.60
C PRO A 37 0.12 17.57 5.59
N GLU A 38 0.25 18.88 5.80
CA GLU A 38 -0.58 19.65 6.74
C GLU A 38 -2.09 19.59 6.45
N TRP A 39 -2.44 19.28 5.20
CA TRP A 39 -3.83 19.17 4.78
C TRP A 39 -4.44 17.81 5.10
N THR A 40 -3.67 16.82 5.54
CA THR A 40 -4.21 15.49 5.88
C THR A 40 -4.97 15.54 7.20
N GLU A 41 -6.15 14.93 7.26
CA GLU A 41 -6.95 14.85 8.48
C GLU A 41 -6.17 14.29 9.69
N ASP A 42 -6.19 15.03 10.81
CA ASP A 42 -5.41 14.71 12.02
C ASP A 42 -5.74 13.31 12.57
N LYS A 43 -7.01 12.92 12.51
CA LYS A 43 -7.48 11.59 12.95
C LYS A 43 -6.84 10.48 12.13
N LEU A 44 -6.71 10.68 10.81
CA LEU A 44 -6.06 9.72 9.92
C LEU A 44 -4.57 9.62 10.21
N VAL A 45 -3.89 10.76 10.40
CA VAL A 45 -2.47 10.79 10.78
C VAL A 45 -2.23 10.06 12.10
N ARG A 46 -3.09 10.29 13.10
CA ARG A 46 -3.00 9.61 14.40
C ARG A 46 -3.10 8.09 14.26
N ILE A 47 -4.07 7.58 13.52
CA ILE A 47 -4.25 6.13 13.32
C ILE A 47 -3.07 5.51 12.57
N LEU A 48 -2.54 6.21 11.57
CA LEU A 48 -1.35 5.76 10.85
C LEU A 48 -0.14 5.67 11.78
N LYS A 49 0.05 6.67 12.67
CA LYS A 49 1.09 6.65 13.71
C LYS A 49 0.92 5.49 14.68
N GLU A 50 -0.29 5.22 15.15
CA GLU A 50 -0.61 4.08 16.03
C GLU A 50 -0.32 2.73 15.36
N LYS A 51 -0.45 2.65 14.02
CA LYS A 51 -0.04 1.49 13.21
C LYS A 51 1.45 1.44 12.86
N GLY A 52 2.27 2.34 13.42
CA GLY A 52 3.72 2.36 13.22
C GLY A 52 4.20 3.17 12.01
N ILE A 53 3.30 3.90 11.34
CA ILE A 53 3.64 4.78 10.21
C ILE A 53 3.77 6.21 10.75
N SER A 54 4.97 6.53 11.25
CA SER A 54 5.25 7.85 11.85
C SER A 54 5.58 8.94 10.84
N LYS A 55 6.09 8.54 9.67
CA LYS A 55 6.44 9.39 8.53
C LYS A 55 6.11 8.69 7.23
N LEU A 56 5.95 9.46 6.17
CA LEU A 56 5.77 8.94 4.82
C LEU A 56 7.11 8.66 4.18
N TYR A 57 7.19 7.68 3.28
CA TYR A 57 8.30 7.64 2.33
C TYR A 57 8.19 8.82 1.35
N SER A 58 9.32 9.35 0.89
CA SER A 58 9.38 10.46 -0.08
C SER A 58 8.49 10.25 -1.32
N HIS A 59 8.43 9.04 -1.87
CA HIS A 59 7.57 8.74 -3.01
C HIS A 59 6.07 8.81 -2.68
N GLN A 60 5.68 8.51 -1.43
CA GLN A 60 4.30 8.66 -0.96
C GLN A 60 3.98 10.15 -0.84
N ALA A 61 4.82 10.93 -0.16
CA ALA A 61 4.64 12.37 -0.02
C ALA A 61 4.56 13.09 -1.39
N SER A 62 5.45 12.75 -2.33
CA SER A 62 5.42 13.28 -3.70
C SER A 62 4.14 12.90 -4.46
N ALA A 63 3.62 11.69 -4.28
CA ALA A 63 2.35 11.28 -4.86
C ALA A 63 1.18 12.08 -4.29
N LEU A 64 1.14 12.23 -2.96
CA LEU A 64 0.09 13.01 -2.28
C LEU A 64 0.09 14.48 -2.71
N GLU A 65 1.25 15.11 -2.82
CA GLU A 65 1.34 16.50 -3.28
C GLU A 65 0.84 16.64 -4.72
N SER A 66 1.16 15.69 -5.59
CA SER A 66 0.64 15.68 -6.96
C SER A 66 -0.88 15.49 -7.02
N ILE A 67 -1.42 14.60 -6.19
CA ILE A 67 -2.87 14.33 -6.07
C ILE A 67 -3.62 15.55 -5.54
N LYS A 68 -3.10 16.23 -4.50
CA LYS A 68 -3.67 17.48 -3.99
C LYS A 68 -3.79 18.54 -5.07
N ASN A 69 -2.81 18.61 -5.96
CA ASN A 69 -2.81 19.50 -7.12
C ASN A 69 -3.67 18.99 -8.30
N LYS A 70 -4.57 18.03 -8.05
CA LYS A 70 -5.50 17.42 -9.01
C LYS A 70 -4.82 16.82 -10.25
N LYS A 71 -3.59 16.31 -10.08
CA LYS A 71 -2.85 15.63 -11.15
C LYS A 71 -3.08 14.12 -11.10
N ASN A 72 -3.10 13.50 -12.28
CA ASN A 72 -3.03 12.05 -12.39
C ASN A 72 -1.60 11.58 -12.10
N VAL A 73 -1.45 10.53 -11.29
CA VAL A 73 -0.14 10.05 -10.81
C VAL A 73 0.03 8.57 -11.17
N VAL A 74 1.22 8.23 -11.68
CA VAL A 74 1.67 6.85 -11.83
C VAL A 74 2.85 6.62 -10.90
N VAL A 75 2.68 5.75 -9.90
CA VAL A 75 3.74 5.42 -8.93
C VAL A 75 4.48 4.17 -9.39
N VAL A 76 5.78 4.31 -9.69
CA VAL A 76 6.64 3.20 -10.13
C VAL A 76 7.62 2.84 -9.02
N THR A 77 7.18 1.99 -8.11
CA THR A 77 7.99 1.51 -6.99
C THR A 77 7.95 -0.02 -6.88
N PRO A 78 9.01 -0.66 -6.34
CA PRO A 78 9.01 -2.11 -6.13
C PRO A 78 7.87 -2.60 -5.22
N THR A 79 7.57 -3.90 -5.26
CA THR A 79 6.67 -4.54 -4.29
C THR A 79 7.17 -4.32 -2.85
N ALA A 80 6.24 -4.24 -1.90
CA ALA A 80 6.51 -3.95 -0.48
C ALA A 80 7.14 -2.57 -0.18
N SER A 81 7.11 -1.63 -1.12
CA SER A 81 7.58 -0.24 -0.91
C SER A 81 6.57 0.68 -0.21
N GLY A 82 5.34 0.22 0.05
CA GLY A 82 4.28 1.04 0.64
C GLY A 82 3.43 1.80 -0.40
N LYS A 83 3.39 1.35 -1.66
CA LYS A 83 2.55 1.95 -2.72
C LYS A 83 1.06 2.06 -2.35
N THR A 84 0.55 1.17 -1.51
CA THR A 84 -0.86 1.16 -1.08
C THR A 84 -1.28 2.48 -0.42
N LEU A 85 -0.40 3.06 0.39
CA LEU A 85 -0.69 4.32 1.08
C LEU A 85 -0.77 5.51 0.12
N CYS A 86 -0.14 5.43 -1.06
CA CYS A 86 -0.17 6.51 -2.06
C CYS A 86 -1.59 6.78 -2.58
N TYR A 87 -2.46 5.76 -2.62
CA TYR A 87 -3.85 5.92 -3.03
C TYR A 87 -4.85 5.82 -1.87
N ASN A 88 -4.56 5.04 -0.82
CA ASN A 88 -5.48 4.93 0.32
C ASN A 88 -5.57 6.23 1.13
N LEU A 89 -4.44 6.87 1.40
CA LEU A 89 -4.42 8.09 2.21
C LEU A 89 -5.26 9.23 1.59
N PRO A 90 -5.10 9.61 0.30
CA PRO A 90 -5.90 10.69 -0.27
C PRO A 90 -7.38 10.31 -0.45
N VAL A 91 -7.69 9.03 -0.67
CA VAL A 91 -9.09 8.56 -0.74
C VAL A 91 -9.77 8.68 0.62
N LEU A 92 -9.14 8.18 1.68
CA LEU A 92 -9.69 8.26 3.04
C LEU A 92 -9.80 9.71 3.49
N ASP A 93 -8.76 10.52 3.26
CA ASP A 93 -8.78 11.95 3.56
C ASP A 93 -9.93 12.70 2.85
N SER A 94 -10.17 12.40 1.56
CA SER A 94 -11.29 12.98 0.81
C SER A 94 -12.64 12.57 1.39
N ILE A 95 -12.81 11.31 1.81
CA ILE A 95 -14.06 10.81 2.39
C ILE A 95 -14.32 11.41 3.77
N LEU A 96 -13.28 11.60 4.57
CA LEU A 96 -13.39 12.24 5.89
C LEU A 96 -13.81 13.71 5.79
N LYS A 97 -13.42 14.39 4.71
CA LYS A 97 -13.80 15.79 4.44
C LYS A 97 -15.17 15.94 3.80
N ASP A 98 -15.58 14.94 3.01
CA ASP A 98 -16.88 14.89 2.35
C ASP A 98 -17.39 13.45 2.30
N GLU A 99 -18.40 13.16 3.11
CA GLU A 99 -19.05 11.84 3.19
C GLU A 99 -19.70 11.40 1.87
N ASN A 100 -19.90 12.30 0.90
CA ASN A 100 -20.40 11.99 -0.44
C ASN A 100 -19.29 11.57 -1.41
N SER A 101 -18.02 11.76 -1.04
CA SER A 101 -16.89 11.31 -1.85
C SER A 101 -16.92 9.80 -2.05
N ARG A 102 -16.58 9.35 -3.25
CA ARG A 102 -16.51 7.94 -3.65
C ARG A 102 -15.23 7.69 -4.41
N ALA A 103 -14.69 6.48 -4.30
CA ALA A 103 -13.50 6.05 -5.03
C ALA A 103 -13.72 4.67 -5.66
N LEU A 104 -13.17 4.48 -6.86
CA LEU A 104 -13.17 3.21 -7.58
C LEU A 104 -11.75 2.64 -7.60
N TYR A 105 -11.60 1.42 -7.11
CA TYR A 105 -10.34 0.70 -7.10
C TYR A 105 -10.39 -0.38 -8.17
N LEU A 106 -9.43 -0.35 -9.10
CA LEU A 106 -9.33 -1.33 -10.18
C LEU A 106 -8.11 -2.23 -9.95
N PHE A 107 -8.38 -3.52 -9.79
CA PHE A 107 -7.34 -4.54 -9.63
C PHE A 107 -7.42 -5.58 -10.75
N PRO A 108 -6.28 -6.12 -11.20
CA PRO A 108 -6.25 -7.12 -12.28
C PRO A 108 -6.84 -8.47 -11.90
N THR A 109 -6.97 -8.78 -10.60
CA THR A 109 -7.48 -10.07 -10.12
C THR A 109 -8.40 -9.90 -8.92
N LYS A 110 -9.37 -10.82 -8.78
CA LYS A 110 -10.28 -10.89 -7.62
C LYS A 110 -9.52 -11.08 -6.30
N ALA A 111 -8.54 -11.99 -6.30
CA ALA A 111 -7.71 -12.24 -5.12
C ALA A 111 -7.02 -10.96 -4.63
N LEU A 112 -6.41 -10.20 -5.54
CA LEU A 112 -5.75 -8.95 -5.15
C LEU A 112 -6.76 -7.90 -4.64
N SER A 113 -7.95 -7.82 -5.23
CA SER A 113 -8.99 -6.92 -4.70
C SER A 113 -9.44 -7.29 -3.28
N GLN A 114 -9.53 -8.58 -2.96
CA GLN A 114 -9.89 -9.05 -1.61
C GLN A 114 -8.78 -8.78 -0.60
N ASP A 115 -7.52 -8.99 -0.98
CA ASP A 115 -6.36 -8.67 -0.13
C ASP A 115 -6.32 -7.16 0.18
N GLN A 116 -6.54 -6.32 -0.83
CA GLN A 116 -6.54 -4.87 -0.68
C GLN A 116 -7.74 -4.35 0.09
N LEU A 117 -8.92 -4.96 -0.08
CA LEU A 117 -10.10 -4.66 0.73
C LEU A 117 -9.83 -4.98 2.20
N THR A 118 -9.21 -6.13 2.50
CA THR A 118 -8.86 -6.54 3.86
C THR A 118 -7.90 -5.55 4.52
N GLU A 119 -6.85 -5.11 3.80
CA GLU A 119 -5.90 -4.11 4.28
C GLU A 119 -6.58 -2.76 4.56
N LEU A 120 -7.46 -2.32 3.64
CA LEU A 120 -8.20 -1.07 3.78
C LEU A 120 -9.19 -1.10 4.96
N TYR A 121 -9.88 -2.23 5.16
CA TYR A 121 -10.79 -2.41 6.30
C TYR A 121 -10.10 -2.20 7.64
N GLN A 122 -8.84 -2.61 7.80
CA GLN A 122 -8.12 -2.39 9.06
C GLN A 122 -7.87 -0.92 9.38
N LEU A 123 -7.80 -0.05 8.37
CA LEU A 123 -7.71 1.40 8.55
C LEU A 123 -9.09 2.00 8.81
N ILE A 124 -10.10 1.58 8.05
CA ILE A 124 -11.48 2.03 8.20
C ILE A 124 -12.05 1.69 9.58
N SER A 125 -11.86 0.46 10.05
CA SER A 125 -12.31 0.04 11.38
C SER A 125 -11.62 0.81 12.51
N ALA A 126 -10.40 1.29 12.29
CA ALA A 126 -9.71 2.14 13.25
C ALA A 126 -10.20 3.60 13.20
N LEU A 127 -10.67 4.05 12.03
CA LEU A 127 -11.30 5.38 11.87
C LEU A 127 -12.66 5.44 12.57
N ASP A 128 -13.45 4.38 12.49
CA ASP A 128 -14.81 4.32 13.09
C ASP A 128 -15.73 5.45 12.58
N GLU A 129 -15.69 5.70 11.27
CA GLU A 129 -16.44 6.79 10.58
C GLU A 129 -17.55 6.23 9.66
N GLY A 130 -17.92 4.96 9.83
CA GLY A 130 -18.96 4.34 9.00
C GLY A 130 -18.62 4.25 7.51
N ILE A 131 -17.34 4.40 7.12
CA ILE A 131 -16.90 4.30 5.73
C ILE A 131 -17.19 2.89 5.20
N LYS A 132 -17.98 2.80 4.14
CA LYS A 132 -18.37 1.54 3.53
C LYS A 132 -17.45 1.22 2.35
N THR A 133 -16.91 0.01 2.33
CA THR A 133 -16.08 -0.51 1.24
C THR A 133 -16.58 -1.87 0.80
N TYR A 134 -16.59 -2.12 -0.52
CA TYR A 134 -17.10 -3.37 -1.07
C TYR A 134 -16.26 -3.79 -2.28
N THR A 135 -16.10 -5.10 -2.47
CA THR A 135 -15.72 -5.66 -3.77
C THR A 135 -16.96 -5.78 -4.66
N TYR A 136 -16.82 -5.43 -5.94
CA TYR A 136 -17.87 -5.62 -6.93
C TYR A 136 -17.29 -6.40 -8.11
N ASP A 137 -17.48 -7.72 -8.09
CA ASP A 137 -16.92 -8.65 -9.06
C ASP A 137 -17.91 -9.78 -9.44
N GLY A 138 -17.40 -10.79 -10.17
CA GLY A 138 -18.18 -11.95 -10.59
C GLY A 138 -18.75 -12.79 -9.44
N ASP A 139 -18.14 -12.74 -8.25
CA ASP A 139 -18.55 -13.56 -7.09
C ASP A 139 -19.53 -12.81 -6.18
N THR A 140 -19.73 -11.51 -6.43
CA THR A 140 -20.65 -10.66 -5.66
C THR A 140 -22.11 -11.04 -5.94
N PRO A 141 -22.90 -11.51 -4.95
CA PRO A 141 -24.30 -11.93 -5.15
C PRO A 141 -25.19 -10.78 -5.67
N SER A 142 -26.21 -11.10 -6.46
CA SER A 142 -27.12 -10.10 -7.05
C SER A 142 -27.81 -9.20 -6.02
N SER A 143 -28.17 -9.74 -4.85
CA SER A 143 -28.73 -8.98 -3.74
C SER A 143 -27.75 -7.97 -3.16
N ALA A 144 -26.47 -8.35 -3.01
CA ALA A 144 -25.41 -7.46 -2.55
C ALA A 144 -25.12 -6.36 -3.58
N ARG A 145 -25.18 -6.67 -4.88
CA ARG A 145 -24.96 -5.66 -5.96
C ARG A 145 -25.96 -4.50 -5.90
N GLN A 146 -27.21 -4.75 -5.51
CA GLN A 146 -28.20 -3.69 -5.33
C GLN A 146 -27.90 -2.79 -4.13
N ALA A 147 -27.33 -3.34 -3.06
CA ALA A 147 -26.96 -2.57 -1.87
C ALA A 147 -25.65 -1.78 -2.02
N ILE A 148 -24.78 -2.19 -2.96
CA ILE A 148 -23.50 -1.52 -3.26
C ILE A 148 -23.68 -0.35 -4.25
N ARG A 149 -24.69 -0.42 -5.13
CA ARG A 149 -25.05 0.65 -6.08
C ARG A 149 -25.80 1.77 -5.37
#